data_AF-A0A7W4A6T0-F1
#
_entry.id   AF-A0A7W4A6T0-F1
#
_cell.length_a   1.000
_cell.length_b   1.000
_cell.length_c   1.000
_cell.angle_alpha   90.00
_cell.angle_beta   90.00
_cell.angle_gamma   90.00
#
_symmetry.space_group_name_H-M   'P 1'
#
loop_
_entity.id
_entity.type
_entity.pdbx_description
1 polymer ?
#
loop_
_entity_poly.entity_id
_entity_poly.type
_entity_poly.pdbx_seq_one_letter_code
_entity_poly.pdbx_strand_id
1 'polypeptide(L)'
;MKTFKCNCKDNQILFFESSHCLACGKTVGIDDNFNLVEPYEFNDTTGLYYKASAPDVPYQKCDNNAHYKACNGMVDIDSFVPAPDTEEVLCFACRFNETIPDLSINQHIPLWTKMETAKRRALYTLKALSLLLNNLSQDAEGGLSFDFITDRSVNDHFVTKLAGQENVFTGHNCGHITINLAEADDVARSQTKHAMGERYRTLLGHFRHELGHYYFDQLIANSPHKHALCKQYFGDDSLDYQQAIDAHYKNGAPANWHENYISEYATMHPFEDWAETWAHYMHIIDTLETAKNFSITGSTLGNEFEVEDTDELRLPQNSYYFNSQTSIAVMLDSWMEFSIILNSLNRSMGLADAYPFVLTQAVRTKLSFVHHAIHNRLNLMPDLNTTAENT
;
A
#
# COMPACT_ATOMS: atom_id res chain seq x y z
N MET A 1 3.95 -8.91 2.42
CA MET A 1 4.95 -9.17 1.39
C MET A 1 5.59 -10.53 1.54
N LYS A 2 5.19 -11.43 0.65
CA LYS A 2 5.86 -12.72 0.41
C LYS A 2 7.33 -12.54 0.01
N THR A 3 8.12 -13.59 0.21
CA THR A 3 9.52 -13.67 -0.25
C THR A 3 9.65 -14.51 -1.51
N PHE A 4 10.77 -14.36 -2.19
CA PHE A 4 11.14 -15.14 -3.38
C PHE A 4 12.42 -15.92 -3.12
N LYS A 5 12.87 -16.72 -4.10
CA LYS A 5 14.09 -17.53 -3.97
C LYS A 5 14.96 -17.37 -5.20
N CYS A 6 16.26 -17.22 -4.98
CA CYS A 6 17.24 -17.30 -6.05
C CYS A 6 17.37 -18.75 -6.53
N ASN A 7 17.69 -18.95 -7.81
CA ASN A 7 18.01 -20.27 -8.38
C ASN A 7 19.47 -20.72 -8.11
N CYS A 8 20.14 -20.14 -7.12
CA CYS A 8 21.48 -20.57 -6.72
C CYS A 8 21.40 -21.85 -5.88
N LYS A 9 22.54 -22.52 -5.71
CA LYS A 9 22.64 -23.75 -4.91
C LYS A 9 22.04 -23.62 -3.51
N ASP A 10 22.20 -22.46 -2.88
CA ASP A 10 21.75 -22.20 -1.50
C ASP A 10 20.28 -21.77 -1.43
N ASN A 11 19.59 -21.61 -2.57
CA ASN A 11 18.21 -21.12 -2.66
C ASN A 11 17.95 -19.87 -1.82
N GLN A 12 18.89 -18.92 -1.85
CA GLN A 12 18.89 -17.73 -1.01
C GLN A 12 17.54 -16.99 -1.10
N ILE A 13 17.02 -16.59 0.06
CA ILE A 13 15.79 -15.78 0.16
C ILE A 13 16.03 -14.43 -0.51
N LEU A 14 15.12 -14.05 -1.40
CA LEU A 14 15.05 -12.74 -2.04
C LEU A 14 13.85 -11.97 -1.50
N PHE A 15 14.05 -10.69 -1.25
CA PHE A 15 13.00 -9.76 -0.84
C PHE A 15 12.51 -8.96 -2.05
N PHE A 16 11.35 -8.31 -1.89
CA PHE A 16 10.72 -7.53 -2.96
C PHE A 16 11.63 -6.40 -3.51
N GLU A 17 12.52 -5.86 -2.69
CA GLU A 17 13.49 -4.82 -3.05
C GLU A 17 14.89 -5.36 -3.39
N SER A 18 15.10 -6.68 -3.40
CA SER A 18 16.41 -7.25 -3.74
C SER A 18 16.81 -6.84 -5.15
N SER A 19 18.07 -6.41 -5.31
CA SER A 19 18.70 -6.06 -6.60
C SER A 19 19.87 -6.99 -6.95
N HIS A 20 20.38 -7.73 -5.97
CA HIS A 20 21.37 -8.79 -6.14
C HIS A 20 21.14 -9.90 -5.12
N CYS A 21 21.55 -11.11 -5.45
CA CYS A 21 21.58 -12.23 -4.51
C CYS A 21 22.84 -12.16 -3.65
N LEU A 22 22.68 -12.19 -2.32
CA LEU A 22 23.80 -12.11 -1.38
C LEU A 22 24.70 -13.36 -1.38
N ALA A 23 24.20 -14.51 -1.85
CA ALA A 23 24.95 -15.76 -1.89
C ALA A 23 25.77 -15.93 -3.18
N CYS A 24 25.19 -15.66 -4.34
CA CYS A 24 25.83 -15.91 -5.64
C CYS A 24 26.20 -14.64 -6.43
N GLY A 25 25.82 -13.45 -5.94
CA GLY A 25 26.13 -12.17 -6.60
C GLY A 25 25.35 -11.88 -7.88
N LYS A 26 24.48 -12.80 -8.36
CA LYS A 26 23.66 -12.56 -9.55
C LYS A 26 22.78 -11.31 -9.37
N THR A 27 22.58 -10.58 -10.47
CA THR A 27 21.57 -9.52 -10.53
C THR A 27 20.20 -10.17 -10.32
N VAL A 28 19.37 -9.58 -9.46
CA VAL A 28 17.98 -9.99 -9.31
C VAL A 28 17.09 -8.77 -9.47
N GLY A 29 15.85 -8.95 -9.88
CA GLY A 29 14.92 -7.85 -10.05
C GLY A 29 13.49 -8.32 -10.18
N ILE A 30 12.56 -7.39 -10.04
CA ILE A 30 11.14 -7.68 -10.28
C ILE A 30 10.92 -7.86 -11.78
N ASP A 31 10.19 -8.91 -12.13
CA ASP A 31 9.86 -9.22 -13.52
C ASP A 31 8.83 -8.27 -14.12
N ASP A 32 8.66 -8.35 -15.44
CA ASP A 32 7.75 -7.48 -16.18
C ASP A 32 6.26 -7.69 -15.81
N ASN A 33 5.89 -8.92 -15.45
CA ASN A 33 4.56 -9.21 -14.90
C ASN A 33 4.38 -8.72 -13.46
N PHE A 34 5.39 -8.10 -12.85
CA PHE A 34 5.33 -7.50 -11.53
C PHE A 34 4.85 -8.47 -10.43
N ASN A 35 5.26 -9.74 -10.53
CA ASN A 35 4.75 -10.82 -9.67
C ASN A 35 5.86 -11.60 -8.95
N LEU A 36 7.09 -11.56 -9.48
CA LEU A 36 8.24 -12.33 -9.00
C LEU A 36 9.51 -11.47 -8.95
N VAL A 37 10.35 -11.71 -7.93
CA VAL A 37 11.74 -11.28 -7.94
C VAL A 37 12.62 -12.46 -8.30
N GLU A 38 13.33 -12.36 -9.42
CA GLU A 38 14.05 -13.47 -10.04
C GLU A 38 15.48 -13.09 -10.41
N PRO A 39 16.40 -14.07 -10.55
CA PRO A 39 17.76 -13.83 -11.00
C PRO A 39 17.87 -13.68 -12.52
N TYR A 40 18.74 -12.77 -12.94
CA TYR A 40 19.06 -12.47 -14.33
C TYR A 40 20.57 -12.55 -14.56
N GLU A 41 20.96 -13.10 -15.70
CA GLU A 41 22.35 -13.22 -16.13
C GLU A 41 22.63 -12.18 -17.23
N PHE A 42 23.70 -11.41 -17.03
CA PHE A 42 24.13 -10.41 -18.00
C PHE A 42 24.93 -11.07 -19.12
N ASN A 43 24.62 -10.72 -20.37
CA ASN A 43 25.37 -11.15 -21.53
C ASN A 43 26.20 -9.97 -22.06
N ASP A 44 27.52 -10.06 -21.94
CA ASP A 44 28.45 -9.00 -22.38
C ASP A 44 28.39 -8.72 -23.89
N THR A 45 27.94 -9.69 -24.70
CA THR A 45 27.88 -9.54 -26.16
C THR A 45 26.66 -8.73 -26.59
N THR A 46 25.51 -8.96 -25.96
CA THR A 46 24.27 -8.26 -26.30
C THR A 46 24.02 -7.03 -25.43
N GLY A 47 24.67 -6.93 -24.27
CA GLY A 47 24.39 -5.89 -23.27
C GLY A 47 23.06 -6.08 -22.55
N LEU A 48 22.43 -7.25 -22.68
CA LEU A 48 21.10 -7.55 -22.14
C LEU A 48 21.16 -8.62 -21.06
N TYR A 49 20.06 -8.75 -20.34
CA TYR A 49 19.86 -9.68 -19.25
C TYR A 49 18.94 -10.83 -19.67
N TYR A 50 19.20 -12.04 -19.16
CA TYR A 50 18.42 -13.22 -19.52
C TYR A 50 18.06 -14.04 -18.29
N LYS A 51 16.89 -14.68 -18.32
CA LYS A 51 16.45 -15.61 -17.27
C LYS A 51 16.91 -17.02 -17.62
N ALA A 52 17.27 -17.81 -16.61
CA ALA A 52 17.60 -19.23 -16.81
C ALA A 52 16.39 -20.04 -17.33
N SER A 53 15.17 -19.65 -16.98
CA SER A 53 13.92 -20.28 -17.44
C SER A 53 13.48 -19.86 -18.84
N ALA A 54 14.00 -18.74 -19.34
CA ALA A 54 13.66 -18.16 -20.64
C ALA A 54 14.94 -17.56 -21.27
N PRO A 55 15.86 -18.41 -21.75
CA PRO A 55 17.19 -17.99 -22.20
C PRO A 55 17.18 -17.15 -23.48
N ASP A 56 16.08 -17.19 -24.24
CA ASP A 56 15.94 -16.47 -25.51
C ASP A 56 15.22 -15.13 -25.37
N VAL A 57 14.64 -14.83 -24.20
CA VAL A 57 13.89 -13.59 -23.97
C VAL A 57 14.84 -12.52 -23.40
N PRO A 58 15.08 -11.41 -24.12
CA PRO A 58 15.97 -10.35 -23.68
C PRO A 58 15.28 -9.42 -22.67
N TYR A 59 15.99 -9.12 -21.59
CA TYR A 59 15.57 -8.15 -20.59
C TYR A 59 16.56 -6.99 -20.48
N GLN A 60 16.06 -5.81 -20.16
CA GLN A 60 16.86 -4.66 -19.75
C GLN A 60 16.47 -4.25 -18.32
N LYS A 61 17.38 -3.62 -17.59
CA LYS A 61 17.00 -2.89 -16.37
C LYS A 61 16.10 -1.73 -16.75
N CYS A 62 15.05 -1.48 -15.95
CA CYS A 62 14.33 -0.21 -15.99
C CYS A 62 15.34 0.95 -15.89
N ASP A 63 15.16 2.04 -16.63
CA ASP A 63 16.11 3.16 -16.62
C ASP A 63 16.28 3.76 -15.22
N ASN A 64 15.19 3.82 -14.45
CA ASN A 64 15.22 4.25 -13.05
C ASN A 64 16.02 3.30 -12.13
N ASN A 65 16.12 2.01 -12.50
CA ASN A 65 17.00 1.04 -11.83
C ASN A 65 18.45 1.22 -12.29
N ALA A 66 18.68 1.27 -13.61
CA ALA A 66 20.00 1.34 -14.21
C ALA A 66 20.78 2.59 -13.80
N HIS A 67 20.13 3.76 -13.83
CA HIS A 67 20.78 5.05 -13.60
C HIS A 67 20.80 5.45 -12.12
N TYR A 68 19.72 5.18 -11.39
CA TYR A 68 19.51 5.75 -10.04
C TYR A 68 19.31 4.72 -8.93
N LYS A 69 19.13 3.44 -9.28
CA LYS A 69 18.78 2.37 -8.33
C LYS A 69 17.50 2.70 -7.52
N ALA A 70 16.59 3.46 -8.10
CA ALA A 70 15.34 3.89 -7.46
C ALA A 70 14.28 2.77 -7.46
N CYS A 71 14.36 1.86 -8.44
CA CYS A 71 13.59 0.62 -8.48
C CYS A 71 14.51 -0.57 -8.80
N ASN A 72 13.95 -1.78 -8.80
CA ASN A 72 14.64 -3.01 -9.20
C ASN A 72 13.96 -3.71 -10.39
N GLY A 73 13.23 -2.95 -11.22
CA GLY A 73 12.50 -3.48 -12.37
C GLY A 73 13.40 -4.00 -13.48
N MET A 74 12.98 -5.12 -14.07
CA MET A 74 13.52 -5.70 -15.29
C MET A 74 12.41 -5.73 -16.33
N VAL A 75 12.71 -5.25 -17.53
CA VAL A 75 11.75 -5.03 -18.62
C VAL A 75 12.04 -6.04 -19.71
N ASP A 76 11.02 -6.78 -20.13
CA ASP A 76 11.09 -7.67 -21.30
C ASP A 76 11.08 -6.82 -22.57
N ILE A 77 12.16 -6.85 -23.33
CA ILE A 77 12.33 -6.00 -24.52
C ILE A 77 11.48 -6.46 -25.70
N ASP A 78 11.13 -7.74 -25.79
CA ASP A 78 10.34 -8.26 -26.90
C ASP A 78 8.87 -7.83 -26.81
N SER A 79 8.36 -7.65 -25.59
CA SER A 79 6.97 -7.25 -25.32
C SER A 79 6.81 -5.78 -24.91
N PHE A 80 7.91 -5.06 -24.71
CA PHE A 80 7.89 -3.66 -24.30
C PHE A 80 7.28 -2.76 -25.39
N VAL A 81 6.26 -1.99 -24.99
CA VAL A 81 5.69 -0.92 -25.82
C VAL A 81 6.08 0.44 -25.21
N PRO A 82 6.96 1.22 -25.86
CA PRO A 82 7.37 2.53 -25.37
C PRO A 82 6.18 3.48 -25.19
N ALA A 83 6.27 4.39 -24.23
CA ALA A 83 5.34 5.52 -24.16
C ALA A 83 5.58 6.46 -25.35
N PRO A 84 4.52 7.12 -25.89
CA PRO A 84 4.68 8.11 -26.96
C PRO A 84 5.70 9.18 -26.59
N ASP A 85 6.52 9.58 -27.55
CA ASP A 85 7.48 10.69 -27.42
C ASP A 85 8.57 10.52 -26.33
N THR A 86 8.82 9.30 -25.86
CA THR A 86 9.91 8.98 -24.93
C THR A 86 10.77 7.82 -25.43
N GLU A 87 12.08 7.89 -25.19
CA GLU A 87 13.00 6.76 -25.39
C GLU A 87 13.21 5.94 -24.10
N GLU A 88 12.46 6.25 -23.02
CA GLU A 88 12.67 5.63 -21.71
C GLU A 88 12.15 4.20 -21.66
N VAL A 89 12.95 3.31 -21.05
CA VAL A 89 12.58 1.92 -20.78
C VAL A 89 12.14 1.80 -19.32
N LEU A 90 10.86 2.04 -19.06
CA LEU A 90 10.27 2.00 -17.72
C LEU A 90 9.53 0.69 -17.44
N CYS A 91 9.79 0.09 -16.27
CA CYS A 91 9.03 -1.06 -15.78
C CYS A 91 7.59 -0.69 -15.37
N PHE A 92 6.74 -1.71 -15.21
CA PHE A 92 5.33 -1.60 -14.82
C PHE A 92 5.06 -0.48 -13.80
N ALA A 93 5.74 -0.48 -12.65
CA ALA A 93 5.45 0.49 -11.59
C ALA A 93 6.01 1.91 -11.85
N CYS A 94 7.13 2.03 -12.58
CA CYS A 94 7.70 3.35 -12.89
C CYS A 94 6.85 4.10 -13.91
N ARG A 95 6.11 3.40 -14.77
CA ARG A 95 5.14 3.97 -15.72
C ARG A 95 3.91 4.64 -15.10
N PHE A 96 3.75 4.56 -13.78
CA PHE A 96 2.71 5.29 -13.05
C PHE A 96 3.20 6.65 -12.54
N ASN A 97 4.46 7.03 -12.73
CA ASN A 97 4.88 8.39 -12.41
C ASN A 97 4.56 9.31 -13.57
N GLU A 98 3.90 10.41 -13.26
CA GLU A 98 3.82 11.56 -14.17
C GLU A 98 5.02 12.47 -13.90
N THR A 99 5.21 12.86 -12.64
CA THR A 99 6.36 13.66 -12.20
C THR A 99 7.22 12.93 -11.18
N ILE A 100 8.54 12.87 -11.43
CA ILE A 100 9.55 12.50 -10.44
C ILE A 100 10.28 13.75 -9.92
N PRO A 101 10.94 13.69 -8.75
CA PRO A 101 11.64 14.85 -8.22
C PRO A 101 12.80 15.28 -9.11
N ASP A 102 13.22 16.55 -9.01
CA ASP A 102 14.40 17.06 -9.70
C ASP A 102 15.66 16.29 -9.27
N LEU A 103 16.16 15.43 -10.16
CA LEU A 103 17.31 14.57 -9.91
C LEU A 103 18.66 15.29 -10.05
N SER A 104 18.68 16.56 -10.48
CA SER A 104 19.89 17.39 -10.40
C SER A 104 20.28 17.68 -8.95
N ILE A 105 19.32 17.55 -8.03
CA ILE A 105 19.52 17.64 -6.57
C ILE A 105 19.73 16.22 -6.04
N ASN A 106 20.99 15.84 -5.82
CA ASN A 106 21.38 14.49 -5.38
C ASN A 106 20.64 13.99 -4.12
N GLN A 107 20.25 14.91 -3.22
CA GLN A 107 19.53 14.60 -2.00
C GLN A 107 18.09 14.11 -2.25
N HIS A 108 17.51 14.39 -3.42
CA HIS A 108 16.18 13.88 -3.79
C HIS A 108 16.19 12.38 -4.10
N ILE A 109 17.28 11.85 -4.66
CA ILE A 109 17.38 10.45 -5.10
C ILE A 109 17.04 9.45 -3.97
N PRO A 110 17.63 9.50 -2.77
CA PRO A 110 17.28 8.55 -1.71
C PRO A 110 15.83 8.67 -1.23
N LEU A 111 15.26 9.88 -1.25
CA LEU A 111 13.85 10.11 -0.89
C LEU A 111 12.91 9.53 -1.95
N TRP A 112 13.24 9.74 -3.23
CA TRP A 112 12.53 9.13 -4.35
C TRP A 112 12.60 7.60 -4.31
N THR A 113 13.74 7.01 -3.99
CA THR A 113 13.85 5.54 -3.80
C THR A 113 12.92 5.03 -2.71
N LYS A 114 12.74 5.78 -1.60
CA LYS A 114 11.75 5.44 -0.57
C LYS A 114 10.32 5.54 -1.12
N MET A 115 10.01 6.59 -1.90
CA MET A 115 8.71 6.74 -2.58
C MET A 115 8.40 5.57 -3.52
N GLU A 116 9.33 5.23 -4.42
CA GLU A 116 9.20 4.10 -5.33
C GLU A 116 9.01 2.78 -4.59
N THR A 117 9.71 2.59 -3.47
CA THR A 117 9.56 1.38 -2.64
C THR A 117 8.16 1.28 -2.05
N ALA A 118 7.63 2.37 -1.50
CA ALA A 118 6.27 2.40 -0.96
C ALA A 118 5.22 2.21 -2.07
N LYS A 119 5.32 2.97 -3.17
CA LYS A 119 4.45 2.84 -4.35
C LYS A 119 4.42 1.41 -4.88
N ARG A 120 5.59 0.79 -5.11
CA ARG A 120 5.68 -0.57 -5.66
C ARG A 120 5.03 -1.61 -4.77
N ARG A 121 5.18 -1.50 -3.44
CA ARG A 121 4.49 -2.39 -2.49
C ARG A 121 2.97 -2.25 -2.60
N ALA A 122 2.46 -1.02 -2.66
CA ALA A 122 1.03 -0.77 -2.81
C ALA A 122 0.50 -1.32 -4.14
N LEU A 123 1.17 -1.02 -5.26
CA LEU A 123 0.78 -1.53 -6.59
C LEU A 123 0.82 -3.06 -6.67
N TYR A 124 1.78 -3.70 -5.98
CA TYR A 124 1.88 -5.15 -5.95
C TYR A 124 0.65 -5.77 -5.30
N THR A 125 0.21 -5.21 -4.17
CA THR A 125 -1.01 -5.63 -3.47
C THR A 125 -2.25 -5.43 -4.32
N LEU A 126 -2.38 -4.28 -5.00
CA LEU A 126 -3.50 -4.01 -5.90
C LEU A 126 -3.55 -5.00 -7.06
N LYS A 127 -2.39 -5.35 -7.64
CA LYS A 127 -2.28 -6.37 -8.69
C LYS A 127 -2.66 -7.75 -8.16
N ALA A 128 -2.23 -8.12 -6.96
CA ALA A 128 -2.60 -9.38 -6.31
C ALA A 128 -4.11 -9.49 -6.03
N LEU A 129 -4.77 -8.36 -5.72
CA LEU A 129 -6.22 -8.24 -5.57
C LEU A 129 -6.97 -8.24 -6.92
N SER A 130 -6.25 -8.27 -8.04
CA SER A 130 -6.82 -8.19 -9.40
C SER A 130 -7.64 -6.93 -9.64
N LEU A 131 -7.26 -5.82 -8.99
CA LEU A 131 -7.86 -4.51 -9.22
C LEU A 131 -7.32 -3.90 -10.52
N LEU A 132 -8.14 -3.07 -11.16
CA LEU A 132 -7.78 -2.41 -12.42
C LEU A 132 -6.67 -1.39 -12.17
N LEU A 133 -5.55 -1.54 -12.88
CA LEU A 133 -4.37 -0.69 -12.78
C LEU A 133 -3.99 -0.17 -14.17
N ASN A 134 -4.76 0.81 -14.65
CA ASN A 134 -4.42 1.56 -15.85
C ASN A 134 -3.64 2.82 -15.45
N ASN A 135 -2.57 3.14 -16.17
CA ASN A 135 -1.92 4.45 -16.07
C ASN A 135 -2.54 5.44 -17.07
N LEU A 136 -2.10 6.70 -17.05
CA LEU A 136 -2.62 7.75 -17.94
C LEU A 136 -2.44 7.44 -19.44
N SER A 137 -1.40 6.68 -19.81
CA SER A 137 -1.20 6.27 -21.21
C SER A 137 -2.22 5.24 -21.70
N GLN A 138 -2.82 4.48 -20.78
CA GLN A 138 -3.83 3.46 -21.05
C GLN A 138 -5.25 4.00 -20.90
N ASP A 139 -5.44 4.94 -19.97
CA ASP A 139 -6.70 5.63 -19.70
C ASP A 139 -6.40 7.09 -19.31
N ALA A 140 -6.61 8.01 -20.25
CA ALA A 140 -6.28 9.43 -20.05
C ALA A 140 -7.22 10.16 -19.09
N GLU A 141 -8.44 9.64 -18.86
CA GLU A 141 -9.46 10.30 -18.02
C GLU A 141 -9.52 9.70 -16.61
N GLY A 142 -9.33 8.39 -16.47
CA GLY A 142 -9.45 7.67 -15.20
C GLY A 142 -8.19 6.93 -14.76
N GLY A 143 -7.07 7.07 -15.48
CA GLY A 143 -5.82 6.38 -15.18
C GLY A 143 -5.18 6.88 -13.88
N LEU A 144 -4.50 5.96 -13.19
CA LEU A 144 -3.73 6.26 -11.99
C LEU A 144 -2.38 6.88 -12.37
N SER A 145 -2.01 7.97 -11.72
CA SER A 145 -0.67 8.56 -11.79
C SER A 145 -0.19 9.06 -10.43
N PHE A 146 1.14 9.18 -10.30
CA PHE A 146 1.80 9.70 -9.12
C PHE A 146 2.71 10.87 -9.47
N ASP A 147 2.59 11.93 -8.67
CA ASP A 147 3.52 13.06 -8.64
C ASP A 147 4.31 13.05 -7.34
N PHE A 148 5.64 12.99 -7.48
CA PHE A 148 6.56 13.15 -6.37
C PHE A 148 7.25 14.52 -6.49
N ILE A 149 6.64 15.51 -5.87
CA ILE A 149 7.05 16.91 -5.98
C ILE A 149 7.33 17.51 -4.61
N THR A 150 7.97 18.67 -4.58
CA THR A 150 8.23 19.40 -3.33
C THR A 150 8.26 20.90 -3.55
N ASP A 151 7.76 21.62 -2.56
CA ASP A 151 7.77 23.08 -2.46
C ASP A 151 8.82 23.59 -1.46
N ARG A 152 9.60 22.69 -0.85
CA ARG A 152 10.50 23.01 0.26
C ARG A 152 11.89 22.40 0.07
N SER A 153 12.86 22.98 0.75
CA SER A 153 14.26 22.57 0.61
C SER A 153 14.51 21.24 1.29
N VAL A 154 15.04 20.27 0.54
CA VAL A 154 15.53 19.01 1.13
C VAL A 154 16.72 19.21 2.09
N ASN A 155 17.46 20.32 1.97
CA ASN A 155 18.69 20.54 2.73
C ASN A 155 18.46 20.86 4.22
N ASP A 156 17.23 21.23 4.61
CA ASP A 156 16.87 21.55 5.98
C ASP A 156 15.67 20.73 6.48
N HIS A 157 15.50 19.53 5.94
CA HIS A 157 14.35 18.66 6.22
C HIS A 157 13.00 19.34 5.91
N PHE A 158 12.93 20.02 4.77
CA PHE A 158 11.70 20.63 4.25
C PHE A 158 11.13 21.68 5.20
N VAL A 159 11.99 22.47 5.85
CA VAL A 159 11.57 23.60 6.69
C VAL A 159 11.42 24.85 5.83
N THR A 160 12.42 25.19 5.02
CA THR A 160 12.42 26.40 4.19
C THR A 160 11.62 26.19 2.90
N LYS A 161 10.69 27.11 2.63
CA LYS A 161 9.94 27.15 1.37
C LYS A 161 10.82 27.61 0.22
N LEU A 162 10.75 26.92 -0.92
CA LEU A 162 11.44 27.29 -2.14
C LEU A 162 10.77 28.52 -2.77
N ALA A 163 11.58 29.50 -3.17
CA ALA A 163 11.08 30.72 -3.79
C ALA A 163 10.38 30.41 -5.11
N GLY A 164 9.16 30.94 -5.29
CA GLY A 164 8.38 30.75 -6.51
C GLY A 164 7.61 29.42 -6.61
N GLN A 165 7.67 28.56 -5.60
CA GLN A 165 6.87 27.32 -5.54
C GLN A 165 5.55 27.55 -4.79
N GLU A 166 4.46 27.02 -5.31
CA GLU A 166 3.18 26.93 -4.58
C GLU A 166 3.27 25.85 -3.49
N ASN A 167 2.37 25.89 -2.50
CA ASN A 167 2.38 24.85 -1.47
C ASN A 167 1.96 23.53 -2.10
N VAL A 168 2.78 22.50 -1.92
CA VAL A 168 2.47 21.14 -2.37
C VAL A 168 1.74 20.43 -1.23
N PHE A 169 0.48 20.08 -1.48
CA PHE A 169 -0.31 19.23 -0.61
C PHE A 169 -0.28 17.80 -1.13
N THR A 170 -0.13 16.84 -0.22
CA THR A 170 -0.39 15.43 -0.53
C THR A 170 -1.90 15.24 -0.67
N GLY A 171 -2.33 14.53 -1.70
CA GLY A 171 -3.74 14.27 -1.91
C GLY A 171 -4.03 13.59 -3.24
N HIS A 172 -5.31 13.32 -3.44
CA HIS A 172 -5.87 12.70 -4.63
C HIS A 172 -6.74 13.69 -5.43
N ASN A 173 -6.61 13.67 -6.75
CA ASN A 173 -7.47 14.39 -7.68
C ASN A 173 -7.72 13.56 -8.94
N CYS A 174 -8.89 12.91 -9.04
CA CYS A 174 -9.33 12.14 -10.22
C CYS A 174 -8.28 11.15 -10.77
N GLY A 175 -7.73 10.29 -9.92
CA GLY A 175 -6.67 9.34 -10.31
C GLY A 175 -5.26 9.88 -10.27
N HIS A 176 -5.09 11.20 -10.16
CA HIS A 176 -3.80 11.81 -9.94
C HIS A 176 -3.49 11.92 -8.45
N ILE A 177 -2.52 11.15 -7.97
CA ILE A 177 -2.08 11.18 -6.58
C ILE A 177 -0.79 12.00 -6.48
N THR A 178 -0.83 13.10 -5.75
CA THR A 178 0.37 13.88 -5.41
C THR A 178 0.86 13.50 -4.02
N ILE A 179 2.14 13.20 -3.87
CA ILE A 179 2.77 12.96 -2.57
C ILE A 179 3.99 13.87 -2.42
N ASN A 180 3.95 14.75 -1.41
CA ASN A 180 5.06 15.64 -1.12
C ASN A 180 6.32 14.82 -0.76
N LEU A 181 7.46 15.11 -1.39
CA LEU A 181 8.73 14.43 -1.15
C LEU A 181 9.14 14.44 0.33
N ALA A 182 8.70 15.46 1.09
CA ALA A 182 8.89 15.56 2.53
C ALA A 182 8.36 14.32 3.30
N GLU A 183 7.35 13.62 2.79
CA GLU A 183 6.83 12.40 3.42
C GLU A 183 7.85 11.26 3.43
N ALA A 184 8.86 11.27 2.55
CA ALA A 184 9.94 10.29 2.54
C ALA A 184 11.09 10.64 3.51
N ASP A 185 11.16 11.89 3.99
CA ASP A 185 12.15 12.32 4.98
C ASP A 185 11.70 11.97 6.40
N ASP A 186 12.55 11.30 7.15
CA ASP A 186 12.16 10.75 8.46
C ASP A 186 12.00 11.85 9.52
N VAL A 187 12.75 12.96 9.40
CA VAL A 187 12.67 14.11 10.30
C VAL A 187 11.39 14.90 10.01
N ALA A 188 11.18 15.28 8.75
CA ALA A 188 9.99 16.02 8.31
C ALA A 188 8.72 15.22 8.64
N ARG A 189 8.67 13.92 8.30
CA ARG A 189 7.52 13.07 8.62
C ARG A 189 7.29 12.95 10.13
N SER A 190 8.35 12.87 10.94
CA SER A 190 8.19 12.82 12.40
C SER A 190 7.67 14.14 12.98
N GLN A 191 8.09 15.28 12.43
CA GLN A 191 7.56 16.60 12.80
C GLN A 191 6.07 16.71 12.43
N THR A 192 5.69 16.36 11.20
CA THR A 192 4.29 16.36 10.76
C THR A 192 3.43 15.43 11.60
N LYS A 193 3.90 14.20 11.86
CA LYS A 193 3.23 13.23 12.73
C LYS A 193 2.92 13.82 14.11
N HIS A 194 3.90 14.52 14.71
CA HIS A 194 3.70 15.14 16.02
C HIS A 194 2.75 16.35 15.94
N ALA A 195 2.91 17.21 14.93
CA ALA A 195 2.08 18.41 14.73
C ALA A 195 0.60 18.07 14.48
N MET A 196 0.34 16.97 13.79
CA MET A 196 -1.02 16.47 13.49
C MET A 196 -1.59 15.53 14.56
N GLY A 197 -0.83 15.24 15.63
CA GLY A 197 -1.28 14.34 16.69
C GLY A 197 -1.41 12.87 16.25
N GLU A 198 -0.81 12.48 15.14
CA GLU A 198 -0.98 11.16 14.54
C GLU A 198 -0.17 10.10 15.27
N ARG A 199 -0.80 8.94 15.55
CA ARG A 199 -0.13 7.81 16.22
C ARG A 199 0.66 6.95 15.24
N TYR A 200 0.27 6.95 13.97
CA TYR A 200 0.85 6.14 12.90
C TYR A 200 0.93 6.95 11.61
N ARG A 201 2.14 7.28 11.17
CA ARG A 201 2.41 7.99 9.91
C ARG A 201 3.55 7.27 9.20
N THR A 202 3.22 6.45 8.20
CA THR A 202 4.20 5.76 7.38
C THR A 202 3.98 6.12 5.93
N LEU A 203 5.06 6.15 5.15
CA LEU A 203 4.98 6.51 3.74
C LEU A 203 4.06 5.56 2.97
N LEU A 204 4.19 4.25 3.18
CA LEU A 204 3.30 3.25 2.59
C LEU A 204 1.85 3.42 3.05
N GLY A 205 1.62 3.84 4.29
CA GLY A 205 0.29 4.17 4.81
C GLY A 205 -0.39 5.26 3.98
N HIS A 206 0.31 6.35 3.67
CA HIS A 206 -0.25 7.43 2.83
C HIS A 206 -0.55 6.97 1.41
N PHE A 207 0.35 6.23 0.77
CA PHE A 207 0.04 5.65 -0.55
C PHE A 207 -1.26 4.85 -0.51
N ARG A 208 -1.45 4.01 0.52
CA ARG A 208 -2.67 3.22 0.66
C ARG A 208 -3.91 4.08 0.92
N HIS A 209 -3.78 5.15 1.69
CA HIS A 209 -4.86 6.12 1.94
C HIS A 209 -5.29 6.82 0.64
N GLU A 210 -4.35 7.41 -0.10
CA GLU A 210 -4.65 8.10 -1.36
C GLU A 210 -5.20 7.13 -2.43
N LEU A 211 -4.70 5.89 -2.45
CA LEU A 211 -5.28 4.84 -3.28
C LEU A 211 -6.71 4.49 -2.86
N GLY A 212 -7.05 4.62 -1.58
CA GLY A 212 -8.41 4.46 -1.09
C GLY A 212 -9.36 5.46 -1.74
N HIS A 213 -8.97 6.74 -1.81
CA HIS A 213 -9.71 7.78 -2.54
C HIS A 213 -9.88 7.43 -4.03
N TYR A 214 -8.79 7.03 -4.71
CA TYR A 214 -8.87 6.58 -6.10
C TYR A 214 -9.86 5.42 -6.30
N TYR A 215 -9.79 4.40 -5.45
CA TYR A 215 -10.70 3.24 -5.57
C TYR A 215 -12.12 3.50 -5.09
N PHE A 216 -12.37 4.58 -4.34
CA PHE A 216 -13.74 5.04 -4.12
C PHE A 216 -14.40 5.41 -5.45
N ASP A 217 -13.71 6.20 -6.27
CA ASP A 217 -14.23 6.62 -7.57
C ASP A 217 -14.42 5.42 -8.50
N GLN A 218 -13.42 4.53 -8.56
CA GLN A 218 -13.45 3.36 -9.44
C GLN A 218 -14.49 2.31 -9.04
N LEU A 219 -14.68 2.07 -7.74
CA LEU A 219 -15.51 0.95 -7.26
C LEU A 219 -16.91 1.37 -6.79
N ILE A 220 -17.06 2.60 -6.31
CA ILE A 220 -18.25 3.07 -5.57
C ILE A 220 -18.94 4.22 -6.31
N ALA A 221 -18.27 5.36 -6.50
CA ALA A 221 -18.91 6.62 -6.92
C ALA A 221 -19.62 6.50 -8.28
N ASN A 222 -19.03 5.75 -9.22
CA ASN A 222 -19.57 5.55 -10.56
C ASN A 222 -20.81 4.62 -10.63
N SER A 223 -21.29 4.10 -9.50
CA SER A 223 -22.50 3.27 -9.43
C SER A 223 -23.48 3.81 -8.38
N PRO A 224 -24.63 4.38 -8.78
CA PRO A 224 -25.61 4.96 -7.84
C PRO A 224 -26.06 3.98 -6.75
N HIS A 225 -26.18 2.70 -7.08
CA HIS A 225 -26.55 1.67 -6.11
C HIS A 225 -25.43 1.39 -5.09
N LYS A 226 -24.18 1.22 -5.55
CA LYS A 226 -23.04 1.00 -4.64
C LYS A 226 -22.78 2.22 -3.77
N HIS A 227 -22.90 3.42 -4.35
CA HIS A 227 -22.74 4.69 -3.64
C HIS A 227 -23.81 4.85 -2.55
N ALA A 228 -25.08 4.63 -2.87
CA ALA A 228 -26.17 4.67 -1.89
C ALA A 228 -25.97 3.66 -0.74
N LEU A 229 -25.51 2.45 -1.05
CA LEU A 229 -25.18 1.45 -0.05
C LEU A 229 -23.99 1.91 0.82
N CYS A 230 -22.92 2.42 0.21
CA CYS A 230 -21.74 2.93 0.92
C CYS A 230 -22.11 4.00 1.96
N LYS A 231 -23.03 4.92 1.60
CA LYS A 231 -23.52 5.94 2.52
C LYS A 231 -24.17 5.38 3.79
N GLN A 232 -24.75 4.19 3.74
CA GLN A 232 -25.30 3.53 4.93
C GLN A 232 -24.20 3.08 5.91
N TYR A 233 -23.01 2.78 5.40
CA TYR A 233 -21.89 2.23 6.20
C TYR A 233 -20.91 3.30 6.68
N PHE A 234 -20.62 4.30 5.83
CA PHE A 234 -19.60 5.32 6.09
C PHE A 234 -20.20 6.71 6.37
N GLY A 235 -21.45 6.95 5.95
CA GLY A 235 -22.09 8.27 6.01
C GLY A 235 -22.10 8.98 4.66
N ASP A 236 -22.67 10.19 4.63
CA ASP A 236 -22.85 10.96 3.40
C ASP A 236 -21.57 11.70 2.98
N ASP A 237 -20.90 11.23 1.94
CA ASP A 237 -19.72 11.85 1.36
C ASP A 237 -20.01 13.14 0.56
N SER A 238 -21.27 13.55 0.41
CA SER A 238 -21.63 14.83 -0.23
C SER A 238 -21.60 16.03 0.72
N LEU A 239 -21.24 15.82 1.98
CA LEU A 239 -21.01 16.90 2.94
C LEU A 239 -19.87 17.80 2.46
N ASP A 240 -19.93 19.08 2.85
CA ASP A 240 -18.88 20.04 2.47
C ASP A 240 -17.57 19.67 3.15
N TYR A 241 -16.61 19.23 2.34
CA TYR A 241 -15.32 18.73 2.79
C TYR A 241 -14.52 19.79 3.57
N GLN A 242 -14.54 21.06 3.12
CA GLN A 242 -13.78 22.13 3.79
C GLN A 242 -14.39 22.48 5.15
N GLN A 243 -15.73 22.52 5.24
CA GLN A 243 -16.42 22.72 6.51
C GLN A 243 -16.15 21.56 7.49
N ALA A 244 -16.04 20.33 6.98
CA ALA A 244 -15.72 19.15 7.78
C ALA A 244 -14.30 19.21 8.36
N ILE A 245 -13.31 19.61 7.55
CA ILE A 245 -11.93 19.90 7.98
C ILE A 245 -11.93 20.97 9.09
N ASP A 246 -12.57 22.11 8.85
CA ASP A 246 -12.59 23.23 9.79
C ASP A 246 -13.22 22.82 11.13
N ALA A 247 -14.30 22.03 11.08
CA ALA A 247 -14.97 21.51 12.26
C ALA A 247 -14.08 20.51 13.02
N HIS A 248 -13.38 19.62 12.32
CA HIS A 248 -12.49 18.63 12.92
C HIS A 248 -11.31 19.28 13.65
N TYR A 249 -10.59 20.22 13.01
CA TYR A 249 -9.47 20.89 13.68
C TYR A 249 -9.89 21.84 14.79
N LYS A 250 -11.12 22.36 14.75
CA LYS A 250 -11.66 23.23 15.81
C LYS A 250 -12.13 22.43 17.03
N ASN A 251 -12.82 21.31 16.81
CA ASN A 251 -13.52 20.59 17.87
C ASN A 251 -12.82 19.28 18.29
N GLY A 252 -11.91 18.77 17.46
CA GLY A 252 -11.32 17.44 17.59
C GLY A 252 -12.30 16.32 17.23
N ALA A 253 -11.83 15.08 17.31
CA ALA A 253 -12.67 13.89 17.16
C ALA A 253 -13.64 13.75 18.36
N PRO A 254 -14.85 13.20 18.16
CA PRO A 254 -15.78 12.89 19.26
C PRO A 254 -15.14 11.98 20.32
N ALA A 255 -15.45 12.17 21.60
CA ALA A 255 -14.80 11.41 22.69
C ALA A 255 -14.91 9.87 22.55
N ASN A 256 -15.99 9.38 21.95
CA ASN A 256 -16.24 7.95 21.71
C ASN A 256 -15.93 7.52 20.26
N TRP A 257 -15.09 8.26 19.52
CA TRP A 257 -14.75 7.94 18.12
C TRP A 257 -14.27 6.50 17.93
N HIS A 258 -13.48 5.99 18.88
CA HIS A 258 -12.86 4.67 18.87
C HIS A 258 -13.87 3.51 18.86
N GLU A 259 -15.15 3.78 19.18
CA GLU A 259 -16.22 2.79 19.08
C GLU A 259 -16.59 2.49 17.62
N ASN A 260 -16.46 3.47 16.71
CA ASN A 260 -17.03 3.43 15.36
C ASN A 260 -16.02 3.66 14.23
N TYR A 261 -14.86 4.26 14.53
CA TYR A 261 -13.88 4.69 13.54
C TYR A 261 -12.51 4.08 13.83
N ILE A 262 -11.78 3.76 12.76
CA ILE A 262 -10.45 3.16 12.86
C ILE A 262 -9.39 4.16 13.35
N SER A 263 -9.58 5.45 13.05
CA SER A 263 -8.70 6.55 13.45
C SER A 263 -9.52 7.80 13.81
N GLU A 264 -8.89 8.75 14.50
CA GLU A 264 -9.51 10.06 14.77
C GLU A 264 -9.80 10.81 13.47
N TYR A 265 -8.88 10.73 12.51
CA TYR A 265 -9.00 11.41 11.22
C TYR A 265 -10.16 10.84 10.38
N ALA A 266 -10.46 9.54 10.49
CA ALA A 266 -11.64 8.94 9.87
C ALA A 266 -12.97 9.58 10.33
N THR A 267 -13.00 10.29 11.47
CA THR A 267 -14.19 11.04 11.89
C THR A 267 -14.40 12.35 11.13
N MET A 268 -13.38 12.83 10.42
CA MET A 268 -13.38 14.13 9.76
C MET A 268 -14.43 14.18 8.66
N HIS A 269 -14.46 13.16 7.78
CA HIS A 269 -15.42 13.10 6.67
C HIS A 269 -15.66 11.64 6.24
N PRO A 270 -16.88 11.25 5.79
CA PRO A 270 -17.16 9.89 5.32
C PRO A 270 -16.23 9.37 4.21
N PHE A 271 -15.76 10.27 3.34
CA PHE A 271 -14.76 9.96 2.32
C PHE A 271 -13.41 9.55 2.93
N GLU A 272 -13.01 10.18 4.04
CA GLU A 272 -11.78 9.83 4.77
C GLU A 272 -11.94 8.55 5.58
N ASP A 273 -13.13 8.30 6.15
CA ASP A 273 -13.43 7.02 6.82
C ASP A 273 -13.28 5.85 5.86
N TRP A 274 -13.73 6.02 4.60
CA TRP A 274 -13.48 5.06 3.53
C TRP A 274 -11.99 4.87 3.26
N ALA A 275 -11.24 5.94 3.01
CA ALA A 275 -9.82 5.87 2.66
C ALA A 275 -8.96 5.28 3.79
N GLU A 276 -9.22 5.66 5.04
CA GLU A 276 -8.58 5.09 6.23
C GLU A 276 -8.92 3.60 6.38
N THR A 277 -10.20 3.23 6.24
CA THR A 277 -10.62 1.82 6.31
C THR A 277 -9.97 0.99 5.19
N TRP A 278 -9.92 1.54 3.96
CA TRP A 278 -9.23 0.92 2.82
C TRP A 278 -7.75 0.71 3.11
N ALA A 279 -7.07 1.74 3.60
CA ALA A 279 -5.66 1.67 3.94
C ALA A 279 -5.42 0.56 4.97
N HIS A 280 -6.24 0.50 6.03
CA HIS A 280 -6.15 -0.53 7.05
C HIS A 280 -6.43 -1.94 6.50
N TYR A 281 -7.41 -2.10 5.61
CA TYR A 281 -7.62 -3.37 4.92
C TYR A 281 -6.34 -3.83 4.19
N MET A 282 -5.69 -2.94 3.43
CA MET A 282 -4.41 -3.25 2.77
C MET A 282 -3.28 -3.58 3.77
N HIS A 283 -3.19 -2.85 4.89
CA HIS A 283 -2.22 -3.17 5.96
C HIS A 283 -2.40 -4.61 6.47
N ILE A 284 -3.65 -5.01 6.72
CA ILE A 284 -4.02 -6.32 7.27
C ILE A 284 -3.61 -7.42 6.30
N ILE A 285 -4.08 -7.37 5.05
CA ILE A 285 -3.82 -8.45 4.07
C ILE A 285 -2.33 -8.63 3.78
N ASP A 286 -1.57 -7.55 3.66
CA ASP A 286 -0.14 -7.64 3.32
C ASP A 286 0.68 -8.18 4.48
N THR A 287 0.27 -7.86 5.71
CA THR A 287 0.95 -8.33 6.91
C THR A 287 0.62 -9.81 7.17
N LEU A 288 -0.64 -10.21 7.01
CA LEU A 288 -1.05 -11.61 7.07
C LEU A 288 -0.40 -12.47 5.98
N GLU A 289 -0.26 -11.96 4.76
CA GLU A 289 0.50 -12.63 3.69
C GLU A 289 1.96 -12.85 4.12
N THR A 290 2.59 -11.84 4.72
CA THR A 290 3.97 -11.95 5.24
C THR A 290 4.07 -13.04 6.30
N ALA A 291 3.18 -13.00 7.28
CA ALA A 291 3.16 -13.95 8.38
C ALA A 291 2.98 -15.39 7.88
N LYS A 292 2.07 -15.59 6.91
CA LYS A 292 1.86 -16.86 6.23
C LYS A 292 3.11 -17.32 5.45
N ASN A 293 3.76 -16.42 4.72
CA ASN A 293 4.95 -16.75 3.93
C ASN A 293 6.10 -17.33 4.77
N PHE A 294 6.21 -16.89 6.03
CA PHE A 294 7.20 -17.41 6.98
C PHE A 294 6.65 -18.53 7.89
N SER A 295 5.43 -19.01 7.63
CA SER A 295 4.73 -19.98 8.48
C SER A 295 4.73 -19.59 9.96
N ILE A 296 4.55 -18.29 10.26
CA ILE A 296 4.52 -17.82 11.65
C ILE A 296 3.31 -18.43 12.34
N THR A 297 3.58 -19.20 13.39
CA THR A 297 2.59 -19.71 14.33
C THR A 297 2.87 -19.11 15.70
N GLY A 298 1.84 -19.04 16.56
CA GLY A 298 2.00 -18.55 17.93
C GLY A 298 0.76 -18.87 18.76
N SER A 299 0.76 -18.52 20.04
CA SER A 299 -0.46 -18.42 20.82
C SER A 299 -0.35 -17.20 21.72
N THR A 300 -1.43 -16.43 21.84
CA THR A 300 -1.53 -15.33 22.79
C THR A 300 -1.97 -15.82 24.18
N LEU A 301 -2.40 -17.08 24.29
CA LEU A 301 -2.72 -17.73 25.55
C LEU A 301 -1.45 -18.44 26.05
N GLY A 302 -0.80 -17.83 27.05
CA GLY A 302 0.34 -18.45 27.70
C GLY A 302 -0.09 -19.77 28.35
N ASN A 303 0.63 -20.85 28.06
CA ASN A 303 0.42 -22.16 28.66
C ASN A 303 0.44 -22.07 30.20
N GLU A 304 -0.73 -22.24 30.83
CA GLU A 304 -0.84 -22.90 32.12
C GLU A 304 -1.65 -24.18 31.91
N PHE A 305 -0.89 -25.29 31.86
CA PHE A 305 -1.32 -26.70 31.90
C PHE A 305 -1.73 -27.37 30.58
N GLU A 306 -1.15 -28.56 30.38
CA GLU A 306 -1.40 -29.53 29.32
C GLU A 306 -2.90 -29.75 29.09
N VAL A 307 -3.41 -29.21 27.98
CA VAL A 307 -4.66 -29.66 27.36
C VAL A 307 -4.36 -29.85 25.88
N GLU A 308 -4.61 -31.05 25.37
CA GLU A 308 -4.33 -31.52 23.99
C GLU A 308 -5.07 -30.74 22.86
N ASP A 309 -5.68 -29.59 23.16
CA ASP A 309 -6.47 -28.80 22.21
C ASP A 309 -6.41 -27.31 22.58
N THR A 310 -5.21 -26.73 22.65
CA THR A 310 -5.03 -25.30 22.85
C THR A 310 -5.22 -24.54 21.53
N ASP A 311 -6.03 -23.48 21.56
CA ASP A 311 -6.23 -22.47 20.52
C ASP A 311 -4.87 -21.80 20.18
N GLU A 312 -4.07 -22.49 19.37
CA GLU A 312 -2.92 -21.92 18.68
C GLU A 312 -3.43 -20.95 17.61
N LEU A 313 -2.79 -19.78 17.49
CA LEU A 313 -2.90 -18.96 16.27
C LEU A 313 -2.39 -19.81 15.11
N ARG A 314 -3.34 -20.46 14.45
CA ARG A 314 -3.13 -21.18 13.20
C ARG A 314 -3.62 -20.29 12.09
N LEU A 315 -2.70 -19.45 11.58
CA LEU A 315 -2.95 -18.74 10.33
C LEU A 315 -3.42 -19.78 9.30
N PRO A 316 -4.60 -19.60 8.67
CA PRO A 316 -5.13 -20.60 7.77
C PRO A 316 -4.23 -20.76 6.55
N GLN A 317 -3.46 -21.85 6.53
CA GLN A 317 -2.42 -22.09 5.52
C GLN A 317 -3.00 -22.27 4.11
N ASN A 318 -4.27 -22.69 4.01
CA ASN A 318 -4.98 -22.81 2.75
C ASN A 318 -5.65 -21.49 2.29
N SER A 319 -5.69 -20.46 3.13
CA SER A 319 -6.31 -19.17 2.77
C SER A 319 -5.41 -18.37 1.84
N TYR A 320 -5.97 -17.93 0.72
CA TYR A 320 -5.33 -16.97 -0.16
C TYR A 320 -5.91 -15.60 0.21
N TYR A 321 -5.21 -14.81 1.03
CA TYR A 321 -5.75 -13.56 1.59
C TYR A 321 -6.18 -12.51 0.54
N PHE A 322 -5.73 -12.65 -0.71
CA PHE A 322 -6.17 -11.81 -1.83
C PHE A 322 -7.36 -12.38 -2.63
N ASN A 323 -7.86 -13.56 -2.26
CA ASN A 323 -8.94 -14.25 -2.96
C ASN A 323 -10.29 -13.96 -2.31
N SER A 324 -11.27 -13.63 -3.15
CA SER A 324 -12.69 -13.46 -2.81
C SER A 324 -13.37 -14.62 -2.06
N GLN A 325 -12.79 -15.82 -2.07
CA GLN A 325 -13.31 -16.99 -1.34
C GLN A 325 -12.84 -17.04 0.12
N THR A 326 -11.79 -16.30 0.47
CA THR A 326 -11.29 -16.23 1.84
C THR A 326 -12.28 -15.41 2.67
N SER A 327 -12.82 -16.00 3.73
CA SER A 327 -13.74 -15.31 4.64
C SER A 327 -13.05 -14.11 5.30
N ILE A 328 -13.64 -12.92 5.13
CA ILE A 328 -13.17 -11.71 5.81
C ILE A 328 -13.24 -11.84 7.33
N ALA A 329 -14.22 -12.56 7.88
CA ALA A 329 -14.30 -12.79 9.33
C ALA A 329 -13.04 -13.52 9.83
N VAL A 330 -12.68 -14.63 9.16
CA VAL A 330 -11.48 -15.42 9.48
C VAL A 330 -10.21 -14.59 9.34
N MET A 331 -10.14 -13.73 8.31
CA MET A 331 -9.00 -12.83 8.11
C MET A 331 -8.88 -11.81 9.24
N LEU A 332 -9.98 -11.19 9.67
CA LEU A 332 -9.98 -10.21 10.76
C LEU A 332 -9.67 -10.87 12.10
N ASP A 333 -10.19 -12.07 12.36
CA ASP A 333 -9.86 -12.83 13.57
C ASP A 333 -8.37 -13.19 13.62
N SER A 334 -7.82 -13.71 12.51
CA SER A 334 -6.38 -13.97 12.37
C SER A 334 -5.53 -12.71 12.57
N TRP A 335 -6.01 -11.56 12.10
CA TRP A 335 -5.33 -10.28 12.27
C TRP A 335 -5.31 -9.82 13.72
N MET A 336 -6.42 -9.94 14.45
CA MET A 336 -6.48 -9.52 15.85
C MET A 336 -5.43 -10.24 16.68
N GLU A 337 -5.35 -11.56 16.57
CA GLU A 337 -4.34 -12.38 17.26
C GLU A 337 -2.91 -12.04 16.82
N PHE A 338 -2.68 -11.94 15.50
CA PHE A 338 -1.34 -11.63 14.98
C PHE A 338 -0.87 -10.23 15.39
N SER A 339 -1.79 -9.25 15.44
CA SER A 339 -1.46 -7.87 15.83
C SER A 339 -0.96 -7.75 17.27
N ILE A 340 -1.45 -8.61 18.18
CA ILE A 340 -0.98 -8.68 19.56
C ILE A 340 0.47 -9.18 19.60
N ILE A 341 0.78 -10.23 18.83
CA ILE A 341 2.15 -10.76 18.72
C ILE A 341 3.07 -9.69 18.11
N LEU A 342 2.64 -9.05 17.03
CA LEU A 342 3.41 -8.00 16.35
C LEU A 342 3.72 -6.82 17.28
N ASN A 343 2.73 -6.33 18.02
CA ASN A 343 2.92 -5.25 18.99
C ASN A 343 3.84 -5.70 20.14
N SER A 344 3.72 -6.92 20.62
CA SER A 344 4.57 -7.48 21.68
C SER A 344 6.03 -7.62 21.24
N LEU A 345 6.28 -8.05 20.00
CA LEU A 345 7.61 -8.10 19.40
C LEU A 345 8.22 -6.69 19.32
N ASN A 346 7.44 -5.69 18.89
CA ASN A 346 7.90 -4.30 18.85
C ASN A 346 8.25 -3.78 20.24
N ARG A 347 7.37 -3.95 21.24
CA ARG A 347 7.64 -3.54 22.62
C ARG A 347 8.88 -4.21 23.19
N SER A 348 9.11 -5.49 22.87
CA SER A 348 10.30 -6.24 23.29
C SER A 348 11.61 -5.66 22.73
N MET A 349 11.53 -5.01 21.55
CA MET A 349 12.64 -4.30 20.92
C MET A 349 12.74 -2.83 21.35
N GLY A 350 11.88 -2.37 22.26
CA GLY A 350 11.82 -0.96 22.69
C GLY A 350 11.13 -0.02 21.70
N LEU A 351 10.36 -0.57 20.74
CA LEU A 351 9.59 0.19 19.77
C LEU A 351 8.14 0.36 20.22
N ALA A 352 7.46 1.38 19.71
CA ALA A 352 6.02 1.54 19.88
C ALA A 352 5.26 0.42 19.14
N ASP A 353 3.99 0.23 19.52
CA ASP A 353 3.07 -0.69 18.84
C ASP A 353 3.09 -0.44 17.33
N ALA A 354 3.30 -1.50 16.55
CA ALA A 354 3.29 -1.44 15.10
C ALA A 354 1.88 -1.16 14.57
N TYR A 355 0.87 -1.65 15.29
CA TYR A 355 -0.54 -1.45 14.98
C TYR A 355 -1.31 -1.08 16.26
N PRO A 356 -1.34 0.21 16.65
CA PRO A 356 -1.99 0.70 17.86
C PRO A 356 -3.50 0.93 17.70
N PHE A 357 -4.17 0.14 16.86
CA PHE A 357 -5.58 0.33 16.50
C PHE A 357 -6.47 -0.80 17.01
N VAL A 358 -7.73 -0.48 17.28
CA VAL A 358 -8.72 -1.43 17.81
C VAL A 358 -9.79 -1.69 16.75
N LEU A 359 -10.04 -2.96 16.43
CA LEU A 359 -11.07 -3.36 15.48
C LEU A 359 -12.39 -3.66 16.19
N THR A 360 -13.15 -2.61 16.54
CA THR A 360 -14.50 -2.77 17.06
C THR A 360 -15.43 -3.40 16.02
N GLN A 361 -16.62 -3.84 16.43
CA GLN A 361 -17.58 -4.44 15.50
C GLN A 361 -17.96 -3.49 14.35
N ALA A 362 -18.11 -2.19 14.62
CA ALA A 362 -18.40 -1.20 13.59
C ALA A 362 -17.25 -1.09 12.56
N VAL A 363 -16.00 -1.04 13.02
CA VAL A 363 -14.82 -1.02 12.15
C VAL A 363 -14.70 -2.32 11.34
N ARG A 364 -14.95 -3.49 11.97
CA ARG A 364 -14.95 -4.79 11.27
C ARG A 364 -16.02 -4.86 10.18
N THR A 365 -17.19 -4.24 10.41
CA THR A 365 -18.25 -4.13 9.40
C THR A 365 -17.80 -3.28 8.21
N LYS A 366 -17.14 -2.14 8.45
CA LYS A 366 -16.58 -1.28 7.37
C LYS A 366 -15.45 -1.99 6.61
N LEU A 367 -14.54 -2.69 7.30
CA LEU A 367 -13.52 -3.53 6.66
C LEU A 367 -14.13 -4.63 5.80
N SER A 368 -15.25 -5.21 6.26
CA SER A 368 -16.02 -6.18 5.48
C SER A 368 -16.64 -5.56 4.24
N PHE A 369 -17.15 -4.33 4.34
CA PHE A 369 -17.64 -3.60 3.18
C PHE A 369 -16.54 -3.41 2.12
N VAL A 370 -15.36 -2.92 2.53
CA VAL A 370 -14.20 -2.74 1.63
C VAL A 370 -13.80 -4.06 0.96
N HIS A 371 -13.71 -5.16 1.73
CA HIS A 371 -13.41 -6.49 1.17
C HIS A 371 -14.40 -6.90 0.07
N HIS A 372 -15.70 -6.72 0.32
CA HIS A 372 -16.73 -7.05 -0.66
C HIS A 372 -16.75 -6.09 -1.86
N ALA A 373 -16.43 -4.81 -1.67
CA ALA A 373 -16.26 -3.85 -2.76
C ALA A 373 -15.14 -4.27 -3.72
N ILE A 374 -13.96 -4.59 -3.16
CA ILE A 374 -12.77 -5.05 -3.90
C ILE A 374 -13.08 -6.30 -4.72
N HIS A 375 -13.84 -7.24 -4.16
CA HIS A 375 -14.17 -8.50 -4.84
C HIS A 375 -15.46 -8.44 -5.66
N ASN A 376 -16.06 -7.26 -5.84
CA ASN A 376 -17.33 -7.06 -6.54
C ASN A 376 -18.47 -7.97 -6.02
N ARG A 377 -18.59 -8.05 -4.69
CA ARG A 377 -19.56 -8.86 -3.94
C ARG A 377 -20.38 -8.04 -2.93
N LEU A 378 -20.59 -6.75 -3.19
CA LEU A 378 -21.39 -5.89 -2.31
C LEU A 378 -22.84 -6.38 -2.13
N ASN A 379 -23.34 -7.20 -3.05
CA ASN A 379 -24.64 -7.89 -2.92
C ASN A 379 -24.71 -8.86 -1.72
N LEU A 380 -23.58 -9.23 -1.11
CA LEU A 380 -23.54 -10.03 0.11
C LEU A 380 -23.60 -9.19 1.40
N MET A 381 -23.48 -7.86 1.28
CA MET A 381 -23.58 -6.95 2.42
C MET A 381 -25.06 -6.72 2.77
N PRO A 382 -25.45 -6.80 4.06
CA PRO A 382 -26.83 -6.56 4.47
C PRO A 382 -27.19 -5.08 4.38
N ASP A 383 -28.39 -4.73 3.92
CA ASP A 383 -28.86 -3.34 3.99
C ASP A 383 -29.14 -3.00 5.47
N LEU A 384 -28.39 -2.04 6.03
CA LEU A 384 -28.47 -1.67 7.44
C LEU A 384 -29.77 -0.96 7.79
N ASN A 385 -30.46 -0.39 6.80
CA ASN A 385 -31.76 0.24 7.02
C ASN A 385 -32.90 -0.80 7.11
N THR A 386 -32.74 -1.97 6.50
CA THR A 386 -33.77 -3.05 6.57
C THR A 386 -33.71 -3.89 7.84
N THR A 387 -32.58 -3.92 8.55
CA THR A 387 -32.44 -4.66 9.81
C THR A 387 -32.96 -3.89 11.02
N ALA A 388 -33.03 -2.55 10.95
CA ALA A 388 -33.56 -1.70 12.02
C ALA A 388 -35.10 -1.74 12.17
N GLU A 389 -35.84 -2.21 11.16
CA GLU A 389 -37.30 -2.34 11.21
C GLU A 389 -37.79 -3.67 11.83
N ASN A 390 -36.88 -4.61 12.13
CA ASN A 390 -37.21 -5.93 12.67
C ASN A 390 -36.70 -6.18 14.11
N THR A 391 -36.29 -5.14 14.82
CA THR A 391 -36.01 -5.12 16.27
C THR A 391 -36.82 -4.03 16.93
#